data_AF-A0A1Q3ZIK7-F1
#
_entry.id   AF-A0A1Q3ZIK7-F1
#
_cell.length_a   1.000
_cell.length_b   1.000
_cell.length_c   1.000
_cell.angle_alpha   90.00
_cell.angle_beta   90.00
_cell.angle_gamma   90.00
#
_symmetry.space_group_name_H-M   'P 1'
#
loop_
_entity.id
_entity.type
_entity.pdbx_description
1 polymer ?
#
loop_
_entity_poly.entity_id
_entity_poly.type
_entity_poly.pdbx_seq_one_letter_code
_entity_poly.pdbx_strand_id
1 'polypeptide(L)'
;METDAHYLFIDDIHFIIDRGQMKIVQQDNKENNLSISDIPVHGEYYKVFIDRDDGSLLVTPKNVHYDECPDDLKEVTIPKSVLEERLLEASTINQASYENNWNIYIADEAVMERLRGKLPEIDIYGDQYYIDWKLKELRHTKNLYNRICIDYLDISPDRKSYIALFNKQTKTVVQQLVGNENPENMVFVYIPYELKLDPVAVARRYGLRDTALLQRFPIEKDLKATVVEMDQEQRKELKEYLKSLPEPKMQKRIKRTGKRKMR
;
A
#
# COMPACT_ATOMS: atom_id res chain seq x y z
N MET A 1 27.68 12.85 -0.91
CA MET A 1 26.95 13.62 -1.92
C MET A 1 25.57 13.00 -2.00
N GLU A 2 24.61 13.51 -1.23
CA GLU A 2 23.21 13.15 -1.42
C GLU A 2 22.81 13.67 -2.80
N THR A 3 22.49 12.76 -3.71
CA THR A 3 21.82 13.13 -4.95
C THR A 3 20.44 13.64 -4.57
N ASP A 4 20.20 14.94 -4.77
CA ASP A 4 18.93 15.66 -4.62
C ASP A 4 17.91 15.23 -5.70
N ALA A 5 17.94 13.93 -6.03
CA ALA A 5 17.12 13.30 -7.05
C ALA A 5 15.79 12.91 -6.40
N HIS A 6 14.74 13.55 -6.88
CA HIS A 6 13.37 13.22 -6.48
C HIS A 6 12.73 12.35 -7.56
N TYR A 7 12.06 11.30 -7.11
CA TYR A 7 11.33 10.39 -7.98
C TYR A 7 9.97 11.00 -8.28
N LEU A 8 9.75 11.32 -9.54
CA LEU A 8 8.53 11.95 -10.04
C LEU A 8 7.83 10.97 -10.96
N PHE A 9 6.57 10.67 -10.67
CA PHE A 9 5.71 9.96 -11.58
C PHE A 9 4.86 10.96 -12.35
N ILE A 10 4.86 10.87 -13.66
CA ILE A 10 4.01 11.66 -14.56
C ILE A 10 3.12 10.67 -15.30
N ASP A 11 1.81 10.73 -15.07
CA ASP A 11 0.84 9.79 -15.66
C ASP A 11 1.29 8.30 -15.50
N ASP A 12 1.72 7.95 -14.29
CA ASP A 12 2.26 6.64 -13.90
C ASP A 12 3.58 6.20 -14.57
N ILE A 13 4.23 7.09 -15.31
CA ILE A 13 5.56 6.86 -15.87
C ILE A 13 6.62 7.46 -14.95
N HIS A 14 7.68 6.70 -14.71
CA HIS A 14 8.71 7.06 -13.76
C HIS A 14 9.78 7.97 -14.38
N PHE A 15 9.91 9.16 -13.82
CA PHE A 15 10.94 10.15 -14.13
C PHE A 15 11.79 10.48 -12.91
N ILE A 16 13.01 10.92 -13.17
CA ILE A 16 13.92 11.50 -12.20
C ILE A 16 14.11 12.97 -12.54
N ILE A 17 14.04 13.83 -11.52
CA ILE A 17 14.43 15.23 -11.63
C ILE A 17 15.95 15.30 -11.37
N ASP A 18 16.72 15.50 -12.43
CA ASP A 18 18.16 15.77 -12.35
C ASP A 18 18.39 17.28 -12.25
N ARG A 19 18.47 17.78 -11.01
CA ARG A 19 18.72 19.20 -10.72
C ARG A 19 20.14 19.64 -11.12
N GLY A 20 21.10 18.72 -11.18
CA GLY A 20 22.47 19.03 -11.61
C GLY A 20 22.54 19.35 -13.10
N GLN A 21 21.72 18.67 -13.90
CA GLN A 21 21.60 18.90 -15.34
C GLN A 21 20.42 19.78 -15.74
N MET A 22 19.55 20.16 -14.79
CA MET A 22 18.28 20.84 -15.02
C MET A 22 17.38 20.10 -16.02
N LYS A 23 17.19 18.79 -15.80
CA LYS A 23 16.41 17.91 -16.69
C LYS A 23 15.42 17.04 -15.93
N ILE A 24 14.33 16.68 -16.62
CA ILE A 24 13.46 15.57 -16.27
C ILE A 24 13.86 14.40 -17.16
N VAL A 25 14.21 13.25 -16.59
CA VAL A 25 14.74 12.09 -17.33
C VAL A 25 13.89 10.87 -17.03
N GLN A 26 13.37 10.17 -18.05
CA GLN A 26 12.64 8.94 -17.81
C GLN A 26 13.60 7.86 -17.30
N GLN A 27 13.21 7.14 -16.24
CA GLN A 27 14.09 6.19 -15.56
C GLN A 27 14.50 5.02 -16.47
N ASP A 28 13.54 4.48 -17.24
CA ASP A 28 13.75 3.29 -18.07
C ASP A 28 14.15 3.62 -19.52
N ASN A 29 14.11 4.91 -19.90
CA ASN A 29 14.53 5.40 -21.21
C ASN A 29 15.22 6.76 -21.08
N LYS A 30 16.53 6.76 -20.87
CA LYS A 30 17.30 8.00 -20.66
C LYS A 30 17.32 8.94 -21.87
N GLU A 31 17.05 8.43 -23.07
CA GLU A 31 16.93 9.26 -24.27
C GLU A 31 15.65 10.11 -24.24
N ASN A 32 14.60 9.63 -23.57
CA ASN A 32 13.43 10.44 -23.24
C ASN A 32 13.75 11.33 -22.03
N ASN A 33 14.23 12.53 -22.33
CA ASN A 33 14.48 13.56 -21.34
C ASN A 33 14.04 14.92 -21.86
N LEU A 34 13.70 15.81 -20.93
CA LEU A 34 13.28 17.17 -21.21
C LEU A 34 14.06 18.15 -20.34
N SER A 35 14.69 19.13 -20.97
CA SER A 35 15.34 20.23 -20.26
C SER A 35 14.28 21.09 -19.60
N ILE A 36 14.44 21.38 -18.30
CA ILE A 36 13.51 22.23 -17.54
C ILE A 36 13.49 23.64 -18.13
N SER A 37 14.64 24.14 -18.61
CA SER A 37 14.75 25.45 -19.24
C SER A 37 14.00 25.59 -20.57
N ASP A 38 13.66 24.46 -21.21
CA ASP A 38 12.92 24.46 -22.47
C ASP A 38 11.39 24.50 -22.24
N ILE A 39 10.94 24.38 -20.98
CA ILE A 39 9.52 24.33 -20.63
C ILE A 39 8.99 25.76 -20.37
N PRO A 40 7.94 26.21 -21.07
CA PRO A 40 7.28 27.47 -20.82
C PRO A 40 6.74 27.55 -19.39
N VAL A 41 7.06 28.67 -18.75
CA VAL A 41 6.59 29.00 -17.41
C VAL A 41 5.24 29.71 -17.50
N HIS A 42 4.25 29.20 -16.77
CA HIS A 42 2.91 29.76 -16.65
C HIS A 42 2.61 30.11 -15.19
N GLY A 43 3.07 31.28 -14.75
CA GLY A 43 2.94 31.72 -13.35
C GLY A 43 3.79 30.86 -12.43
N GLU A 44 3.15 30.12 -11.51
CA GLU A 44 3.80 29.21 -10.55
C GLU A 44 3.92 27.76 -11.04
N TYR A 45 3.60 27.52 -12.31
CA TYR A 45 3.54 26.18 -12.88
C TYR A 45 4.28 26.10 -14.20
N TYR A 46 4.67 24.88 -14.53
CA TYR A 46 5.05 24.41 -15.84
C TYR A 46 3.91 23.60 -16.44
N LYS A 47 3.76 23.70 -17.76
CA LYS A 47 2.83 22.86 -18.52
C LYS A 47 3.61 22.08 -19.55
N VAL A 48 3.42 20.77 -19.53
CA VAL A 48 3.95 19.83 -20.52
C VAL A 48 2.85 18.87 -20.93
N PHE A 49 3.10 18.14 -22.00
CA PHE A 49 2.26 17.04 -22.43
C PHE A 49 3.04 15.75 -22.32
N ILE A 50 2.36 14.66 -21.97
CA ILE A 50 2.90 13.31 -22.07
C ILE A 50 2.12 12.55 -23.15
N ASP A 51 2.86 11.97 -24.07
CA ASP A 51 2.33 11.03 -25.05
C ASP A 51 2.24 9.65 -24.39
N ARG A 52 1.05 9.06 -24.33
CA ARG A 52 0.81 7.79 -23.65
C ARG A 52 1.23 6.58 -24.47
N ASP A 53 1.44 6.74 -25.78
CA ASP A 53 1.87 5.65 -26.66
C ASP A 53 3.34 5.28 -26.38
N ASP A 54 4.21 6.28 -26.24
CA ASP A 54 5.65 6.08 -26.05
C ASP A 54 6.20 6.63 -24.72
N GLY A 55 5.39 7.36 -23.97
CA GLY A 55 5.77 7.98 -22.70
C GLY A 55 6.58 9.27 -22.83
N SER A 56 6.70 9.83 -24.04
CA SER A 56 7.53 11.01 -24.29
C SER A 56 6.95 12.28 -23.66
N LEU A 57 7.83 13.10 -23.06
CA LEU A 57 7.46 14.43 -22.58
C LEU A 57 7.64 15.46 -23.69
N LEU A 58 6.62 16.26 -23.92
CA LEU A 58 6.55 17.25 -24.97
C LEU A 58 6.23 18.63 -24.38
N VAL A 59 6.95 19.66 -24.84
CA VAL A 59 6.68 21.05 -24.46
C VAL A 59 5.44 21.59 -25.19
N THR A 60 5.28 21.21 -26.45
CA THR A 60 4.11 21.51 -27.25
C THR A 60 3.60 20.22 -27.90
N PRO A 61 2.27 20.08 -28.06
CA PRO A 61 1.71 18.98 -28.83
C PRO A 61 2.28 18.98 -30.25
N LYS A 62 2.85 17.86 -30.70
CA LYS A 62 3.27 17.73 -32.11
C LYS A 62 2.00 17.66 -32.96
N ASN A 63 1.86 18.56 -33.94
CA ASN A 63 0.84 18.50 -35.00
C ASN A 63 -0.63 18.36 -34.54
N VAL A 64 -1.01 19.00 -33.43
CA VAL A 64 -2.42 19.01 -33.02
C VAL A 64 -3.14 20.16 -33.74
N HIS A 65 -3.97 19.83 -34.72
CA HIS A 65 -5.05 20.73 -35.12
C HIS A 65 -5.93 20.94 -33.88
N TYR A 66 -6.16 22.19 -33.50
CA TYR A 66 -6.84 22.59 -32.25
C TYR A 66 -8.22 21.94 -32.01
N ASP A 67 -8.81 21.29 -33.02
CA ASP A 67 -10.11 20.65 -32.94
C ASP A 67 -10.05 19.19 -32.42
N GLU A 68 -8.89 18.53 -32.40
CA GLU A 68 -8.73 17.15 -31.92
C GLU A 68 -7.41 16.97 -31.16
N CYS A 69 -7.42 17.14 -29.83
CA CYS A 69 -6.31 16.63 -29.01
C CYS A 69 -6.40 15.09 -29.02
N PRO A 70 -5.37 14.36 -29.49
CA PRO A 70 -5.39 12.91 -29.47
C PRO A 70 -5.68 12.40 -28.06
N ASP A 71 -6.50 11.35 -27.92
CA ASP A 71 -6.85 10.75 -26.61
C ASP A 71 -5.60 10.29 -25.84
N ASP A 72 -4.51 10.02 -26.57
CA ASP A 72 -3.23 9.55 -26.04
C ASP A 72 -2.33 10.69 -25.53
N LEU A 73 -2.66 11.95 -25.83
CA LEU A 73 -1.91 13.09 -25.34
C LEU A 73 -2.54 13.66 -24.07
N LYS A 74 -1.78 13.68 -22.98
CA LYS A 74 -2.25 14.15 -21.68
C LYS A 74 -1.50 15.41 -21.22
N GLU A 75 -2.23 16.49 -20.91
CA GLU A 75 -1.64 17.67 -20.27
C GLU A 75 -1.23 17.35 -18.82
N VAL A 76 -0.04 17.81 -18.44
CA VAL A 76 0.58 17.64 -17.13
C VAL A 76 0.94 19.02 -16.59
N THR A 77 0.59 19.26 -15.34
CA THR A 77 0.93 20.51 -14.64
C THR A 77 1.97 20.20 -13.58
N ILE A 78 3.11 20.89 -13.61
CA ILE A 78 4.21 20.68 -12.66
C ILE A 78 4.47 21.99 -11.92
N PRO A 79 4.23 22.09 -10.60
CA PRO A 79 4.56 23.29 -9.84
C PRO A 79 6.05 23.60 -9.91
N LYS A 80 6.41 24.89 -9.94
CA LYS A 80 7.82 25.31 -9.87
C LYS A 80 8.53 24.74 -8.66
N SER A 81 7.84 24.65 -7.53
CA SER A 81 8.41 24.08 -6.29
C SER A 81 8.89 22.64 -6.43
N VAL A 82 8.38 21.89 -7.42
CA VAL A 82 8.82 20.52 -7.73
C VAL A 82 10.16 20.52 -8.46
N LEU A 83 10.34 21.42 -9.43
CA LEU A 83 11.49 21.43 -10.34
C LEU A 83 12.62 22.38 -9.91
N GLU A 84 12.28 23.54 -9.33
CA GLU A 84 13.20 24.65 -9.07
C GLU A 84 13.52 24.82 -7.58
N GLU A 85 12.53 24.67 -6.68
CA GLU A 85 12.69 25.04 -5.27
C GLU A 85 13.02 23.85 -4.36
N ARG A 86 13.33 24.14 -3.09
CA ARG A 86 13.42 23.13 -2.03
C ARG A 86 12.01 22.63 -1.76
N LEU A 87 11.75 21.35 -2.07
CA LEU A 87 10.42 20.75 -2.07
C LEU A 87 9.57 21.09 -0.82
N LEU A 88 8.31 21.46 -1.05
CA LEU A 88 7.24 21.27 -0.08
C LEU A 88 7.09 19.76 0.22
N GLU A 89 6.47 19.38 1.34
CA GLU A 89 6.25 17.96 1.66
C GLU A 89 5.51 17.26 0.51
N ALA A 90 6.03 16.10 0.07
CA ALA A 90 5.48 15.33 -1.06
C ALA A 90 3.98 15.03 -0.91
N SER A 91 3.52 14.81 0.32
CA SER A 91 2.10 14.63 0.67
C SER A 91 1.23 15.82 0.24
N THR A 92 1.71 17.06 0.46
CA THR A 92 0.99 18.29 0.12
C THR A 92 0.87 18.45 -1.39
N ILE A 93 1.98 18.19 -2.11
CA ILE A 93 1.99 18.26 -3.58
C ILE A 93 1.14 17.15 -4.19
N ASN A 94 1.19 15.94 -3.66
CA ASN A 94 0.38 14.81 -4.14
C ASN A 94 -1.11 15.05 -3.94
N GLN A 95 -1.51 15.62 -2.80
CA GLN A 95 -2.91 16.00 -2.55
C GLN A 95 -3.37 17.06 -3.55
N ALA A 96 -2.59 18.14 -3.71
CA ALA A 96 -2.92 19.20 -4.66
C ALA A 96 -2.96 18.68 -6.11
N SER A 97 -2.04 17.77 -6.46
CA SER A 97 -2.01 17.11 -7.76
C SER A 97 -3.28 16.30 -8.03
N TYR A 98 -3.75 15.53 -7.05
CA TYR A 98 -4.98 14.77 -7.15
C TYR A 98 -6.22 15.68 -7.27
N GLU A 99 -6.33 16.72 -6.44
CA GLU A 99 -7.47 17.64 -6.44
C GLU A 99 -7.57 18.47 -7.72
N ASN A 100 -6.43 18.84 -8.29
CA ASN A 100 -6.35 19.72 -9.47
C ASN A 100 -6.04 18.96 -10.77
N ASN A 101 -6.01 17.62 -10.74
CA ASN A 101 -5.67 16.76 -11.88
C ASN A 101 -4.35 17.14 -12.57
N TRP A 102 -3.29 17.42 -11.80
CA TRP A 102 -1.98 17.78 -12.34
C TRP A 102 -1.26 16.61 -13.01
N ASN A 103 -1.72 15.37 -12.79
CA ASN A 103 -1.18 14.12 -13.34
C ASN A 103 0.27 13.85 -12.93
N ILE A 104 0.67 14.34 -11.75
CA ILE A 104 1.98 14.05 -11.15
C ILE A 104 1.84 13.36 -9.80
N TYR A 105 2.87 12.62 -9.39
CA TYR A 105 2.99 12.07 -8.05
C TYR A 105 4.46 12.04 -7.64
N ILE A 106 4.79 12.65 -6.52
CA ILE A 106 6.13 12.65 -5.92
C ILE A 106 6.23 11.42 -5.03
N ALA A 107 7.13 10.52 -5.40
CA ALA A 107 7.38 9.32 -4.62
C ALA A 107 8.41 9.59 -3.52
N ASP A 108 8.04 9.19 -2.31
CA ASP A 108 8.92 9.18 -1.17
C ASP A 108 9.66 7.83 -1.05
N GLU A 109 10.48 7.69 -0.01
CA GLU A 109 11.23 6.47 0.22
C GLU A 109 10.34 5.22 0.36
N ALA A 110 9.19 5.31 1.02
CA ALA A 110 8.31 4.15 1.22
C ALA A 110 7.72 3.67 -0.11
N VAL A 111 7.33 4.59 -0.99
CA VAL A 111 6.92 4.25 -2.36
C VAL A 111 8.05 3.55 -3.10
N MET A 112 9.26 4.11 -3.05
CA MET A 112 10.41 3.52 -3.76
C MET A 112 10.81 2.15 -3.22
N GLU A 113 10.80 1.95 -1.90
CA GLU A 113 11.02 0.64 -1.28
C GLU A 113 9.96 -0.37 -1.72
N ARG A 114 8.69 0.03 -1.74
CA ARG A 114 7.59 -0.83 -2.19
C ARG A 114 7.77 -1.23 -3.65
N LEU A 115 8.13 -0.30 -4.53
CA LEU A 115 8.39 -0.55 -5.94
C LEU A 115 9.59 -1.49 -6.14
N ARG A 116 10.61 -1.42 -5.28
CA ARG A 116 11.74 -2.37 -5.24
C ARG A 116 11.39 -3.74 -4.66
N GLY A 117 10.15 -3.94 -4.21
CA GLY A 117 9.64 -5.23 -3.77
C GLY A 117 9.57 -5.42 -2.24
N LYS A 118 9.91 -4.41 -1.44
CA LYS A 118 9.68 -4.46 0.02
C LYS A 118 8.17 -4.56 0.27
N LEU A 119 7.73 -5.47 1.13
CA LEU A 119 6.32 -5.55 1.52
C LEU A 119 6.00 -4.43 2.52
N PRO A 120 4.81 -3.81 2.44
CA PRO A 120 4.38 -2.86 3.46
C PRO A 120 4.12 -3.60 4.79
N GLU A 121 4.12 -2.85 5.88
CA GLU A 121 3.94 -3.38 7.24
C GLU A 121 2.69 -2.78 7.89
N ILE A 122 2.07 -3.51 8.81
CA ILE A 122 0.95 -3.04 9.64
C ILE A 122 1.14 -3.48 11.10
N ASP A 123 0.86 -2.56 12.01
CA ASP A 123 0.72 -2.85 13.44
C ASP A 123 -0.67 -3.40 13.75
N ILE A 124 -0.71 -4.58 14.35
CA ILE A 124 -1.93 -5.18 14.89
C ILE A 124 -1.67 -5.48 16.36
N TYR A 125 -2.27 -4.67 17.24
CA TYR A 125 -2.16 -4.82 18.69
C TYR A 125 -0.71 -4.81 19.22
N GLY A 126 0.15 -3.97 18.64
CA GLY A 126 1.56 -3.81 19.01
C GLY A 126 2.50 -4.85 18.39
N ASP A 127 2.01 -5.75 17.56
CA ASP A 127 2.82 -6.68 16.77
C ASP A 127 2.81 -6.29 15.29
N GLN A 128 3.96 -6.45 14.64
CA GLN A 128 4.18 -6.05 13.25
C GLN A 128 3.96 -7.22 12.30
N TYR A 129 3.24 -6.97 11.21
CA TYR A 129 2.96 -7.93 10.16
C TYR A 129 3.34 -7.37 8.79
N TYR A 130 4.01 -8.18 7.97
CA TYR A 130 4.16 -7.91 6.54
C TYR A 130 2.84 -8.15 5.82
N ILE A 131 2.46 -7.24 4.95
CA ILE A 131 1.28 -7.33 4.10
C ILE A 131 1.69 -8.01 2.79
N ASP A 132 1.29 -9.27 2.61
CA ASP A 132 1.51 -10.01 1.37
C ASP A 132 0.18 -10.12 0.60
N TRP A 133 -0.17 -9.04 -0.10
CA TRP A 133 -1.46 -8.96 -0.82
C TRP A 133 -1.58 -9.97 -1.98
N LYS A 134 -0.43 -10.40 -2.53
CA LYS A 134 -0.38 -11.43 -3.57
C LYS A 134 -0.83 -12.79 -3.02
N LEU A 135 -0.40 -13.14 -1.81
CA LEU A 135 -0.79 -14.37 -1.13
C LEU A 135 -2.06 -14.23 -0.28
N LYS A 136 -2.61 -13.01 -0.14
CA LYS A 136 -3.72 -12.71 0.79
C LYS A 136 -3.38 -13.05 2.24
N GLU A 137 -2.15 -12.75 2.64
CA GLU A 137 -1.66 -13.05 3.99
C GLU A 137 -1.11 -11.80 4.69
N LEU A 138 -1.38 -11.68 5.99
CA LEU A 138 -0.60 -10.86 6.91
C LEU A 138 0.36 -11.78 7.66
N ARG A 139 1.66 -11.55 7.52
CA ARG A 139 2.71 -12.47 7.97
C ARG A 139 3.48 -11.81 9.11
N HIS A 140 3.38 -12.38 10.30
CA HIS A 140 4.03 -11.79 11.48
C HIS A 140 5.55 -11.70 11.26
N THR A 141 6.13 -10.52 11.50
CA THR A 141 7.54 -10.22 11.17
C THR A 141 8.53 -11.10 11.93
N LYS A 142 8.26 -11.36 13.23
CA LYS A 142 9.11 -12.21 14.10
C LYS A 142 8.72 -13.69 14.17
N ASN A 143 7.45 -14.05 13.95
CA ASN A 143 6.96 -15.42 14.06
C ASN A 143 6.33 -15.89 12.74
N LEU A 144 7.13 -16.48 11.86
CA LEU A 144 6.73 -16.85 10.49
C LEU A 144 5.62 -17.92 10.40
N TYR A 145 5.30 -18.60 11.52
CA TYR A 145 4.17 -19.52 11.60
C TYR A 145 2.85 -18.81 11.90
N ASN A 146 2.90 -17.60 12.46
CA ASN A 146 1.72 -16.78 12.69
C ASN A 146 1.38 -16.00 11.41
N ARG A 147 0.31 -16.42 10.75
CA ARG A 147 -0.19 -15.84 9.50
C ARG A 147 -1.69 -15.67 9.59
N ILE A 148 -2.17 -14.55 9.08
CA ILE A 148 -3.60 -14.24 9.00
C ILE A 148 -3.96 -14.26 7.52
N CYS A 149 -4.83 -15.19 7.11
CA CYS A 149 -5.35 -15.21 5.76
C CYS A 149 -6.50 -14.19 5.65
N ILE A 150 -6.32 -13.19 4.79
CA ILE A 150 -7.28 -12.08 4.62
C ILE A 150 -8.61 -12.58 4.06
N ASP A 151 -8.58 -13.61 3.22
CA ASP A 151 -9.79 -14.20 2.61
C ASP A 151 -10.72 -14.89 3.63
N TYR A 152 -10.25 -15.14 4.86
CA TYR A 152 -11.06 -15.70 5.94
C TYR A 152 -11.56 -14.65 6.94
N LEU A 153 -11.32 -13.37 6.66
CA LEU A 153 -11.79 -12.28 7.51
C LEU A 153 -13.16 -11.81 7.06
N ASP A 154 -13.99 -11.40 8.02
CA ASP A 154 -15.25 -10.73 7.72
C ASP A 154 -14.99 -9.33 7.16
N ILE A 155 -15.94 -8.78 6.42
CA ILE A 155 -15.84 -7.41 5.87
C ILE A 155 -16.80 -6.52 6.66
N SER A 156 -16.32 -5.33 7.05
CA SER A 156 -17.16 -4.34 7.74
C SER A 156 -18.36 -3.90 6.88
N PRO A 157 -19.48 -3.48 7.48
CA PRO A 157 -20.66 -3.05 6.72
C PRO A 157 -20.37 -1.93 5.70
N ASP A 158 -19.46 -1.01 6.02
CA ASP A 158 -19.02 0.07 5.13
C ASP A 158 -17.96 -0.36 4.10
N ARG A 159 -17.51 -1.62 4.15
CA ARG A 159 -16.49 -2.24 3.29
C ARG A 159 -15.14 -1.54 3.30
N LYS A 160 -14.83 -0.81 4.38
CA LYS A 160 -13.54 -0.11 4.54
C LYS A 160 -12.55 -0.89 5.38
N SER A 161 -12.95 -2.00 5.99
CA SER A 161 -12.06 -2.82 6.82
C SER A 161 -12.43 -4.29 6.76
N TYR A 162 -11.41 -5.13 6.95
CA TYR A 162 -11.60 -6.51 7.38
C TYR A 162 -11.75 -6.55 8.90
N ILE A 163 -12.64 -7.39 9.40
CA ILE A 163 -12.91 -7.58 10.81
C ILE A 163 -12.40 -8.96 11.20
N ALA A 164 -11.66 -9.00 12.31
CA ALA A 164 -11.22 -10.26 12.90
C ALA A 164 -11.39 -10.22 14.42
N LEU A 165 -11.61 -11.40 14.99
CA LEU A 165 -11.46 -11.59 16.42
C LEU A 165 -9.99 -11.85 16.75
N PHE A 166 -9.42 -11.13 17.71
CA PHE A 166 -8.02 -11.22 18.08
C PHE A 166 -7.86 -11.58 19.55
N ASN A 167 -6.98 -12.55 19.83
CA ASN A 167 -6.64 -12.94 21.19
C ASN A 167 -5.38 -12.20 21.64
N LYS A 168 -5.53 -11.28 22.60
CA LYS A 168 -4.47 -10.45 23.18
C LYS A 168 -3.35 -11.26 23.84
N GLN A 169 -3.69 -12.43 24.38
CA GLN A 169 -2.75 -13.28 25.10
C GLN A 169 -1.86 -14.08 24.14
N THR A 170 -2.45 -14.68 23.10
CA THR A 170 -1.69 -15.47 22.11
C THR A 170 -1.15 -14.61 20.98
N LYS A 171 -1.62 -13.37 20.84
CA LYS A 171 -1.25 -12.41 19.77
C LYS A 171 -1.58 -12.95 18.38
N THR A 172 -2.75 -13.56 18.24
CA THR A 172 -3.21 -14.20 16.99
C THR A 172 -4.67 -13.86 16.71
N VAL A 173 -5.02 -13.82 15.43
CA VAL A 173 -6.43 -13.87 15.01
C VAL A 173 -7.00 -15.24 15.33
N VAL A 174 -8.20 -15.26 15.89
CA VAL A 174 -8.97 -16.46 16.19
C VAL A 174 -9.70 -16.87 14.91
N GLN A 175 -9.19 -17.90 14.23
CA GLN A 175 -9.84 -18.46 13.04
C GLN A 175 -11.03 -19.35 13.41
N GLN A 176 -10.95 -20.02 14.57
CA GLN A 176 -12.00 -20.90 15.06
C GLN A 176 -12.04 -20.80 16.58
N LEU A 177 -13.21 -20.43 17.11
CA LEU A 177 -13.49 -20.43 18.54
C LEU A 177 -13.52 -21.86 19.07
N VAL A 178 -12.96 -22.07 20.26
CA VAL A 178 -13.02 -23.34 21.00
C VAL A 178 -13.44 -23.08 22.45
N GLY A 179 -14.14 -24.03 23.08
CA GLY A 179 -14.90 -23.74 24.31
C GLY A 179 -14.08 -23.31 25.54
N ASN A 180 -12.76 -23.53 25.53
CA ASN A 180 -11.85 -23.15 26.62
C ASN A 180 -11.20 -21.76 26.44
N GLU A 181 -11.57 -21.00 25.41
CA GLU A 181 -11.09 -19.64 25.24
C GLU A 181 -11.64 -18.69 26.31
N ASN A 182 -10.87 -17.62 26.59
CA ASN A 182 -11.26 -16.60 27.55
C ASN A 182 -11.73 -15.33 26.82
N PRO A 183 -13.02 -14.97 26.88
CA PRO A 183 -13.56 -13.75 26.29
C PRO A 183 -12.84 -12.46 26.73
N GLU A 184 -12.29 -12.42 27.96
CA GLU A 184 -11.57 -11.23 28.45
C GLU A 184 -10.28 -10.94 27.68
N ASN A 185 -9.74 -11.96 27.01
CA ASN A 185 -8.56 -11.84 26.16
C ASN A 185 -8.92 -11.50 24.71
N MET A 186 -10.19 -11.35 24.37
CA MET A 186 -10.65 -11.15 23.00
C MET A 186 -10.98 -9.69 22.72
N VAL A 187 -10.58 -9.21 21.54
CA VAL A 187 -10.91 -7.89 21.01
C VAL A 187 -11.26 -8.00 19.54
N PHE A 188 -12.03 -7.04 19.03
CA PHE A 188 -12.20 -6.88 17.60
C PHE A 188 -11.04 -6.07 17.04
N VAL A 189 -10.47 -6.53 15.93
CA VAL A 189 -9.50 -5.76 15.15
C VAL A 189 -10.07 -5.46 13.77
N TYR A 190 -9.97 -4.20 13.38
CA TYR A 190 -10.36 -3.68 12.08
C TYR A 190 -9.10 -3.39 11.29
N ILE A 191 -8.80 -4.27 10.34
CA ILE A 191 -7.67 -4.16 9.44
C ILE A 191 -8.14 -3.36 8.21
N PRO A 192 -7.42 -2.33 7.76
CA PRO A 192 -7.80 -1.58 6.58
C PRO A 192 -8.05 -2.47 5.36
N TYR A 193 -8.94 -2.05 4.47
CA TYR A 193 -9.17 -2.71 3.18
C TYR A 193 -7.97 -2.58 2.23
N GLU A 194 -8.01 -3.30 1.12
CA GLU A 194 -6.85 -3.60 0.29
C GLU A 194 -6.14 -2.40 -0.34
N LEU A 195 -6.89 -1.37 -0.74
CA LEU A 195 -6.30 -0.18 -1.37
C LEU A 195 -5.46 0.61 -0.37
N LYS A 196 -5.77 0.49 0.92
CA LYS A 196 -5.00 1.09 2.00
C LYS A 196 -3.86 0.18 2.48
N LEU A 197 -4.00 -1.14 2.37
CA LEU A 197 -2.95 -2.10 2.75
C LEU A 197 -1.78 -2.14 1.77
N ASP A 198 -2.06 -2.30 0.47
CA ASP A 198 -1.02 -2.39 -0.56
C ASP A 198 -1.56 -1.92 -1.92
N PRO A 199 -1.69 -0.59 -2.14
CA PRO A 199 -2.22 -0.04 -3.38
C PRO A 199 -1.41 -0.50 -4.61
N VAL A 200 -0.10 -0.68 -4.47
CA VAL A 200 0.78 -1.14 -5.56
C VAL A 200 0.44 -2.59 -5.95
N ALA A 201 0.31 -3.51 -4.98
CA ALA A 201 -0.07 -4.87 -5.31
C ALA A 201 -1.51 -4.98 -5.83
N VAL A 202 -2.42 -4.12 -5.37
CA VAL A 202 -3.77 -4.05 -5.93
C VAL A 202 -3.74 -3.59 -7.39
N ALA A 203 -2.97 -2.55 -7.72
CA ALA A 203 -2.80 -2.07 -9.09
C ALA A 203 -2.31 -3.18 -10.02
N ARG A 204 -1.24 -3.89 -9.61
CA ARG A 204 -0.70 -5.05 -10.33
C ARG A 204 -1.73 -6.16 -10.56
N ARG A 205 -2.56 -6.45 -9.56
CA ARG A 205 -3.62 -7.47 -9.67
C ARG A 205 -4.64 -7.13 -10.76
N TYR A 206 -4.92 -5.84 -10.95
CA TYR A 206 -5.86 -5.36 -11.98
C TYR A 206 -5.18 -5.04 -13.32
N GLY A 207 -3.88 -5.33 -13.48
CA GLY A 207 -3.14 -5.04 -14.71
C GLY A 207 -2.85 -3.55 -14.92
N LEU A 208 -2.95 -2.74 -13.86
CA LEU A 208 -2.62 -1.32 -13.88
C LEU A 208 -1.12 -1.12 -13.63
N ARG A 209 -0.61 0.06 -14.00
CA ARG A 209 0.74 0.50 -13.62
C ARG A 209 0.84 0.61 -12.10
N ASP A 210 2.02 0.32 -11.56
CA ASP A 210 2.26 0.21 -10.12
C ASP A 210 1.82 1.44 -9.31
N THR A 211 1.88 2.63 -9.90
CA THR A 211 1.53 3.89 -9.22
C THR A 211 0.10 4.38 -9.45
N ALA A 212 -0.69 3.69 -10.30
CA ALA A 212 -2.00 4.14 -10.76
C ALA A 212 -3.00 4.41 -9.63
N LEU A 213 -2.81 3.77 -8.47
CA LEU A 213 -3.67 3.91 -7.31
C LEU A 213 -3.10 4.87 -6.25
N LEU A 214 -1.83 5.28 -6.36
CA LEU A 214 -1.12 6.03 -5.31
C LEU A 214 -1.61 7.48 -5.15
N GLN A 215 -2.14 8.10 -6.20
CA GLN A 215 -2.72 9.44 -6.10
C GLN A 215 -3.94 9.47 -5.17
N ARG A 216 -4.74 8.41 -5.19
CA ARG A 216 -5.95 8.29 -4.36
C ARG A 216 -5.71 7.54 -3.05
N PHE A 217 -4.77 6.61 -3.06
CA PHE A 217 -4.43 5.74 -1.94
C PHE A 217 -2.91 5.74 -1.75
N PRO A 218 -2.35 6.82 -1.17
CA PRO A 218 -0.92 6.90 -0.93
C PRO A 218 -0.48 5.82 0.07
N ILE A 219 0.77 5.38 -0.04
CA ILE A 219 1.33 4.42 0.92
C ILE A 219 1.47 5.10 2.29
N GLU A 220 0.87 4.48 3.30
CA GLU A 220 0.98 4.91 4.70
C GLU A 220 2.13 4.17 5.39
N LYS A 221 3.07 4.90 5.99
CA LYS A 221 4.23 4.30 6.71
C LYS A 221 3.85 3.66 8.04
N ASP A 222 2.87 4.23 8.72
CA ASP A 222 2.44 3.83 10.06
C ASP A 222 1.04 3.21 10.04
N LEU A 223 0.82 2.22 9.16
CA LEU A 223 -0.44 1.50 9.12
C LEU A 223 -0.69 0.80 10.46
N LYS A 224 -1.88 1.02 11.03
CA LYS A 224 -2.33 0.37 12.26
C LYS A 224 -3.75 -0.13 12.11
N ALA A 225 -4.00 -1.34 12.58
CA ALA A 225 -5.35 -1.83 12.76
C ALA A 225 -6.04 -1.07 13.91
N THR A 226 -7.34 -0.80 13.76
CA THR A 226 -8.13 -0.26 14.86
C THR A 226 -8.54 -1.39 15.78
N VAL A 227 -8.34 -1.22 17.09
CA VAL A 227 -8.66 -2.21 18.11
C VAL A 227 -9.85 -1.71 18.91
N VAL A 228 -10.89 -2.54 18.99
CA VAL A 228 -12.11 -2.23 19.76
C VAL A 228 -12.29 -3.31 20.83
N GLU A 229 -12.27 -2.87 22.08
CA GLU A 229 -12.61 -3.73 23.21
C GLU A 229 -14.10 -4.09 23.15
N MET A 230 -14.41 -5.35 23.44
CA MET A 230 -15.81 -5.78 23.53
C MET A 230 -16.50 -5.12 24.73
N ASP A 231 -17.76 -4.75 24.54
CA ASP A 231 -18.63 -4.34 25.64
C ASP A 231 -19.08 -5.55 26.50
N GLN A 232 -19.84 -5.27 27.56
CA GLN A 232 -20.28 -6.32 28.50
C GLN A 232 -21.27 -7.31 27.87
N GLU A 233 -22.11 -6.85 26.94
CA GLU A 233 -23.13 -7.68 26.29
C GLU A 233 -22.46 -8.63 25.30
N GLN A 234 -21.60 -8.11 24.43
CA GLN A 234 -20.77 -8.88 23.50
C GLN A 234 -19.91 -9.94 24.22
N ARG A 235 -19.29 -9.59 25.35
CA ARG A 235 -18.54 -10.56 26.17
C ARG A 235 -19.42 -11.66 26.72
N LYS A 236 -20.63 -11.31 27.18
CA LYS A 236 -21.58 -12.27 27.74
C LYS A 236 -22.06 -13.23 26.65
N GLU A 237 -22.43 -12.72 25.48
CA GLU A 237 -22.83 -13.52 24.32
C GLU A 237 -21.71 -14.47 23.88
N LEU A 238 -20.48 -13.96 23.74
CA LEU A 238 -19.33 -14.79 23.39
C LEU A 238 -19.10 -15.88 24.44
N LYS A 239 -19.22 -15.55 25.73
CA LYS A 239 -19.06 -16.52 26.82
C LYS A 239 -20.12 -17.62 26.77
N GLU A 240 -21.37 -17.29 26.43
CA GLU A 240 -22.45 -18.26 26.26
C GLU A 240 -22.21 -19.14 25.02
N TYR A 241 -21.77 -18.53 23.91
CA TYR A 241 -21.41 -19.25 22.70
C TYR A 241 -20.25 -20.24 22.94
N LEU A 242 -19.18 -19.81 23.60
CA LEU A 242 -18.03 -20.67 23.92
C LEU A 242 -18.43 -21.90 24.75
N LYS A 243 -19.34 -21.75 25.72
CA LYS A 243 -19.85 -22.90 26.51
C LYS A 243 -20.59 -23.94 25.68
N SER A 244 -21.15 -23.54 24.53
CA SER A 244 -21.84 -24.45 23.61
C SER A 244 -20.89 -25.22 22.69
N LEU A 245 -19.63 -24.76 22.58
CA LEU A 245 -18.63 -25.37 21.71
C LEU A 245 -17.98 -26.60 22.36
N PRO A 246 -17.61 -27.61 21.57
CA PRO A 246 -16.86 -28.75 22.07
C PRO A 246 -15.49 -28.33 22.58
N GLU A 247 -15.08 -28.89 23.72
CA GLU A 247 -13.72 -28.76 24.23
C GLU A 247 -12.71 -29.36 23.22
N PRO A 248 -11.55 -28.72 23.01
CA PRO A 248 -10.55 -29.24 22.09
C PRO A 248 -10.07 -30.63 22.54
N LYS A 249 -10.19 -31.63 21.67
CA LYS A 249 -9.73 -32.99 21.94
C LYS A 249 -8.20 -32.97 22.11
N MET A 250 -7.72 -33.11 23.35
CA MET A 250 -6.30 -33.28 23.65
C MET A 250 -5.72 -34.44 22.81
N GLN A 251 -4.85 -34.15 21.85
CA GLN A 251 -4.13 -35.18 21.11
C GLN A 251 -3.24 -35.93 22.11
N LYS A 252 -3.63 -37.16 22.48
CA LYS A 252 -2.83 -38.04 23.32
C LYS A 252 -1.46 -38.21 22.65
N ARG A 253 -0.40 -37.66 23.26
CA ARG A 253 0.99 -37.95 22.88
C ARG A 253 1.15 -39.47 22.87
N ILE A 254 1.29 -40.05 21.68
CA ILE A 254 1.66 -41.46 21.52
C ILE A 254 3.06 -41.59 22.12
N LYS A 255 3.16 -42.11 23.34
CA LYS A 255 4.43 -42.54 23.93
C LYS A 255 4.93 -43.71 23.08
N ARG A 256 5.80 -43.45 22.12
CA ARG A 256 6.56 -44.50 21.42
C ARG A 256 7.47 -45.17 22.45
N THR A 257 6.99 -46.23 23.08
CA THR A 257 7.82 -47.16 23.86
C THR A 257 8.65 -47.98 22.86
N GLY A 258 9.86 -47.50 22.58
CA GLY A 258 10.84 -48.21 21.77
C GLY A 258 11.34 -49.47 22.48
N LYS A 259 10.68 -50.60 22.25
CA LYS A 259 11.21 -51.93 22.60
C LYS A 259 12.14 -52.37 21.45
N ARG A 260 13.40 -51.95 21.51
CA ARG A 260 14.48 -52.49 20.67
C ARG A 260 14.60 -53.99 20.97
N LYS A 261 14.15 -54.86 20.05
CA LYS A 261 14.60 -56.25 20.01
C LYS A 261 15.92 -56.26 19.25
N MET A 262 17.01 -56.56 19.95
CA MET A 262 18.26 -56.98 19.33
C MET A 262 18.02 -58.34 18.65
N ARG A 263 18.41 -58.43 17.38
CA ARG A 263 18.89 -59.65 16.74
C ARG A 263 20.05 -59.26 15.86
#